data_AF-A0AAP0RHR7-F1
#
_entry.id   AF-A0AAP0RHR7-F1
#
_cell.length_a   1.000
_cell.length_b   1.000
_cell.length_c   1.000
_cell.angle_alpha   90.00
_cell.angle_beta   90.00
_cell.angle_gamma   90.00
#
_symmetry.space_group_name_H-M   'P 1'
#
loop_
_entity.id
_entity.type
_entity.pdbx_description
1 polymer ?
#
loop_
_entity_poly.entity_id
_entity_poly.type
_entity_poly.pdbx_seq_one_letter_code
_entity_poly.pdbx_strand_id
1 'polypeptide(L)'
;MAATTRKKVQRKFKIRGYTIKVEALDEILSFVSRFSDAEDDAIDLLLDELDNEPLNSSILGKEPVHRVVSLLLEAEAAADETHESPISTTNRSALRLIDAFLIPKFRYDPIRKVFYEHTGRLPIHGDGSAKAALYKDRYLLLLQRLSRDQHFSKPAFDTEISHFGSCEISPIQS
;
A
#
# COMPACT_ATOMS: atom_id res chain seq x y z
N MET A 1 13.70 -1.20 -30.20
CA MET A 1 12.77 -1.46 -29.08
C MET A 1 11.31 -1.49 -29.53
N ALA A 2 10.73 -0.42 -30.08
CA ALA A 2 9.29 -0.41 -30.43
C ALA A 2 8.86 -1.49 -31.46
N ALA A 3 9.68 -1.79 -32.47
CA ALA A 3 9.35 -2.79 -33.50
C ALA A 3 9.35 -4.23 -32.98
N THR A 4 10.12 -4.55 -31.93
CA THR A 4 10.14 -5.88 -31.30
C THR A 4 8.92 -6.06 -30.41
N THR A 5 8.53 -5.04 -29.65
CA THR A 5 7.33 -5.05 -28.80
C THR A 5 6.05 -5.18 -29.62
N ARG A 6 5.95 -4.45 -30.75
CA ARG A 6 4.81 -4.58 -31.69
C ARG A 6 4.61 -6.02 -32.20
N LYS A 7 5.68 -6.70 -32.60
CA LYS A 7 5.60 -8.11 -33.06
C LYS A 7 5.22 -9.06 -31.92
N LYS A 8 5.69 -8.78 -30.70
CA LYS A 8 5.36 -9.56 -29.49
C LYS A 8 3.87 -9.51 -29.19
N VAL A 9 3.30 -8.30 -29.13
CA VAL A 9 1.85 -8.06 -28.93
C VAL A 9 1.03 -8.82 -29.98
N GLN A 10 1.32 -8.61 -31.26
CA GLN A 10 0.59 -9.28 -32.34
C GLN A 10 0.66 -10.81 -32.24
N ARG A 11 1.81 -11.38 -31.82
CA ARG A 11 1.96 -12.82 -31.65
C ARG A 11 1.12 -13.35 -30.49
N LYS A 12 1.18 -12.72 -29.31
CA LYS A 12 0.43 -13.19 -28.13
C LYS A 12 -1.08 -13.15 -28.35
N PHE A 13 -1.59 -12.04 -28.90
CA PHE A 13 -3.01 -11.91 -29.25
C PHE A 13 -3.44 -12.94 -30.31
N LYS A 14 -2.60 -13.20 -31.33
CA LYS A 14 -2.90 -14.21 -32.34
C LYS A 14 -2.96 -15.63 -31.75
N ILE A 15 -2.12 -15.96 -30.76
CA ILE A 15 -2.15 -17.25 -30.05
C ILE A 15 -3.47 -17.42 -29.28
N ARG A 16 -4.00 -16.35 -28.69
CA ARG A 16 -5.32 -16.31 -28.04
C ARG A 16 -6.50 -16.26 -29.03
N GLY A 17 -6.23 -16.29 -30.34
CA GLY A 17 -7.26 -16.30 -31.38
C GLY A 17 -7.80 -14.93 -31.76
N TYR A 18 -7.13 -13.83 -31.36
CA TYR A 18 -7.54 -12.47 -31.70
C TYR A 18 -6.85 -11.95 -32.95
N THR A 19 -7.59 -11.16 -33.74
CA THR A 19 -7.06 -10.36 -34.84
C THR A 19 -7.17 -8.88 -34.48
N ILE A 20 -6.05 -8.17 -34.40
CA ILE A 20 -6.01 -6.78 -33.92
C ILE A 20 -6.08 -5.78 -35.08
N LYS A 21 -6.97 -4.79 -35.00
CA LYS A 21 -6.95 -3.61 -35.90
C LYS A 21 -5.82 -2.64 -35.52
N VAL A 22 -5.37 -1.81 -36.46
CA VAL A 22 -4.25 -0.87 -36.24
C VAL A 22 -4.49 0.04 -35.02
N GLU A 23 -5.69 0.59 -34.89
CA GLU A 23 -6.00 1.51 -33.77
C GLU A 23 -5.98 0.83 -32.40
N ALA A 24 -6.45 -0.42 -32.33
CA ALA A 24 -6.35 -1.22 -31.12
C ALA A 24 -4.89 -1.57 -30.80
N LEU A 25 -4.09 -1.87 -31.82
CA LEU A 25 -2.67 -2.16 -31.65
C LEU A 25 -1.90 -0.96 -31.09
N ASP A 26 -2.17 0.25 -31.60
CA ASP A 26 -1.49 1.46 -31.12
C ASP A 26 -1.87 1.77 -29.67
N GLU A 27 -3.13 1.53 -29.28
CA GLU A 27 -3.57 1.67 -27.90
C GLU A 27 -2.92 0.65 -26.96
N ILE A 28 -2.86 -0.63 -27.35
CA ILE A 28 -2.16 -1.67 -26.57
C ILE A 28 -0.68 -1.31 -26.40
N LEU A 29 -0.03 -0.80 -27.46
CA LEU A 29 1.37 -0.38 -27.37
C LEU A 29 1.55 0.79 -26.41
N SER A 30 0.61 1.74 -26.39
CA SER A 30 0.63 2.86 -25.44
C SER A 30 0.51 2.36 -23.99
N PHE A 31 -0.38 1.40 -23.73
CA PHE A 31 -0.56 0.78 -22.42
C PHE A 31 0.70 0.01 -21.97
N VAL A 32 1.20 -0.90 -22.81
CA VAL A 32 2.38 -1.73 -22.50
C VAL A 32 3.64 -0.89 -22.26
N SER A 33 3.77 0.26 -22.95
CA SER A 33 4.93 1.15 -22.77
C SER A 33 5.05 1.75 -21.35
N ARG A 34 3.96 1.73 -20.56
CA ARG A 34 3.98 2.16 -19.15
C ARG A 34 4.69 1.15 -18.24
N PHE A 35 4.82 -0.10 -18.68
CA PHE A 35 5.40 -1.20 -17.92
C PHE A 35 6.69 -1.70 -18.57
N SER A 36 7.72 -0.83 -18.69
CA SER A 36 8.97 -1.14 -19.41
C SER A 36 9.66 -2.42 -18.94
N ASP A 37 9.55 -2.72 -17.66
CA ASP A 37 10.24 -3.84 -17.01
C ASP A 37 9.37 -5.10 -16.92
N ALA A 38 8.07 -4.98 -17.22
CA ALA A 38 7.06 -6.03 -17.10
C ALA A 38 6.12 -6.09 -18.33
N GLU A 39 6.65 -5.77 -19.52
CA GLU A 39 5.84 -5.72 -20.76
C GLU A 39 5.08 -7.03 -21.00
N ASP A 40 5.68 -8.17 -20.69
CA ASP A 40 5.12 -9.49 -21.01
C ASP A 40 3.92 -9.81 -20.11
N ASP A 41 4.05 -9.49 -18.83
CA ASP A 41 3.00 -9.64 -17.81
C ASP A 41 1.84 -8.68 -18.07
N ALA A 42 2.15 -7.43 -18.46
CA ALA A 42 1.14 -6.44 -18.82
C ALA A 42 0.30 -6.88 -20.03
N ILE A 43 0.93 -7.54 -21.03
CA ILE A 43 0.21 -8.10 -22.18
C ILE A 43 -0.68 -9.27 -21.76
N ASP A 44 -0.18 -10.16 -20.89
CA ASP A 44 -0.96 -11.32 -20.43
C ASP A 44 -2.16 -10.90 -19.58
N LEU A 45 -1.97 -9.93 -18.67
CA LEU A 45 -3.06 -9.35 -17.87
C LEU A 45 -4.14 -8.73 -18.76
N LEU A 46 -3.72 -7.95 -19.76
CA LEU A 46 -4.66 -7.33 -20.70
C LEU A 46 -5.46 -8.38 -21.48
N LEU A 47 -4.84 -9.50 -21.86
CA LEU A 47 -5.50 -10.60 -22.56
C LEU A 47 -6.50 -11.34 -21.65
N ASP A 48 -6.14 -11.59 -20.40
CA ASP A 48 -7.00 -12.27 -19.45
C ASP A 48 -8.26 -11.44 -19.14
N GLU A 49 -8.13 -10.12 -19.01
CA GLU A 49 -9.30 -9.25 -18.85
C GLU A 49 -10.13 -9.10 -20.12
N LEU A 50 -9.51 -9.18 -21.30
CA LEU A 50 -10.24 -9.17 -22.56
C LEU A 50 -11.11 -10.42 -22.73
N ASP A 51 -10.66 -11.56 -22.20
CA ASP A 51 -11.41 -12.82 -22.19
C ASP A 51 -12.68 -12.75 -21.31
N ASN A 52 -12.72 -11.81 -20.35
CA ASN A 52 -13.89 -11.54 -19.49
C ASN A 52 -14.91 -10.58 -20.13
N GLU A 53 -14.56 -9.89 -21.22
CA GLU A 53 -15.43 -8.92 -21.90
C GLU A 53 -16.39 -9.62 -22.88
N PRO A 54 -17.67 -9.21 -22.95
CA PRO A 54 -18.60 -9.74 -23.93
C PRO A 54 -18.26 -9.25 -25.35
N LEU A 55 -17.37 -9.97 -26.02
CA LEU A 55 -16.94 -9.66 -27.38
C LEU A 55 -17.90 -10.22 -28.42
N ASN A 56 -18.31 -9.37 -29.37
CA ASN A 56 -19.14 -9.77 -30.50
C ASN A 56 -18.35 -10.49 -31.61
N SER A 57 -17.01 -10.39 -31.61
CA SER A 57 -16.14 -11.02 -32.60
C SER A 57 -14.70 -11.15 -32.10
N SER A 58 -13.92 -12.07 -32.67
CA SER A 58 -12.48 -12.21 -32.40
C SER A 58 -11.61 -11.14 -33.09
N ILE A 59 -12.22 -10.23 -33.86
CA ILE A 59 -11.56 -9.05 -34.42
C ILE A 59 -11.66 -7.90 -33.42
N LEU A 60 -10.52 -7.51 -32.85
CA LEU A 60 -10.43 -6.46 -31.85
C LEU A 60 -10.33 -5.09 -32.50
N GLY A 61 -11.34 -4.26 -32.23
CA GLY A 61 -11.33 -2.83 -32.48
C GLY A 61 -10.80 -2.05 -31.29
N LYS A 62 -10.75 -0.72 -31.43
CA LYS A 62 -10.30 0.20 -30.39
C LYS A 62 -11.17 0.10 -29.13
N GLU A 63 -12.49 0.07 -29.30
CA GLU A 63 -13.44 0.18 -28.20
C GLU A 63 -13.31 -0.89 -27.09
N PRO A 64 -13.27 -2.21 -27.38
CA PRO A 64 -13.11 -3.21 -26.32
C PRO A 64 -11.76 -3.11 -25.61
N VAL A 65 -10.70 -2.79 -26.36
CA VAL A 65 -9.35 -2.58 -25.80
C VAL A 65 -9.34 -1.36 -24.89
N HIS A 66 -9.91 -0.24 -25.33
CA HIS A 66 -10.01 0.99 -24.55
C HIS A 66 -10.75 0.77 -23.24
N ARG A 67 -11.85 0.00 -23.25
CA ARG A 67 -12.59 -0.32 -22.02
C ARG A 67 -11.73 -1.08 -21.01
N VAL A 68 -11.06 -2.14 -21.45
CA VAL A 68 -10.20 -2.94 -20.56
C VAL A 68 -8.99 -2.14 -20.10
N VAL A 69 -8.32 -1.40 -21.00
CA VAL A 69 -7.19 -0.53 -20.64
C VAL A 69 -7.64 0.53 -19.62
N SER A 70 -8.79 1.16 -19.81
CA SER A 70 -9.33 2.15 -18.85
C SER A 70 -9.57 1.52 -17.48
N LEU A 71 -10.20 0.33 -17.43
CA LEU A 71 -10.44 -0.41 -16.20
C LEU A 71 -9.11 -0.73 -15.47
N LEU A 72 -8.12 -1.24 -16.20
CA LEU A 72 -6.81 -1.58 -15.64
C LEU A 72 -6.07 -0.34 -15.10
N LEU A 73 -6.14 0.78 -15.81
CA LEU A 73 -5.52 2.04 -15.37
C LEU A 73 -6.25 2.68 -14.18
N GLU A 74 -7.58 2.57 -14.10
CA GLU A 74 -8.35 3.01 -12.94
C GLU A 74 -8.02 2.17 -11.69
N ALA A 75 -7.83 0.86 -11.86
CA ALA A 75 -7.41 -0.02 -10.78
C ALA A 75 -5.97 0.29 -10.30
N GLU A 76 -5.05 0.58 -11.21
CA GLU A 76 -3.68 1.02 -10.90
C GLU A 76 -3.68 2.35 -10.15
N ALA A 77 -4.43 3.35 -10.63
CA ALA A 77 -4.55 4.65 -9.96
C ALA A 77 -5.14 4.53 -8.55
N ALA A 78 -6.09 3.62 -8.34
CA ALA A 78 -6.64 3.33 -7.02
C ALA A 78 -5.62 2.66 -6.07
N ALA A 79 -4.62 1.95 -6.60
CA ALA A 79 -3.55 1.34 -5.82
C ALA A 79 -2.45 2.34 -5.45
N ASP A 80 -2.07 3.25 -6.36
CA ASP A 80 -0.99 4.23 -6.15
C ASP A 80 -1.36 5.41 -5.22
N GLU A 81 -2.65 5.70 -5.03
CA GLU A 81 -3.11 6.63 -3.96
C GLU A 81 -2.77 6.17 -2.53
N THR A 82 -2.17 4.98 -2.38
CA THR A 82 -1.73 4.43 -1.10
C THR A 82 -0.41 5.03 -0.61
N HIS A 83 0.42 5.65 -1.48
CA HIS A 83 1.79 6.02 -1.09
C HIS A 83 2.21 7.49 -1.25
N GLU A 84 1.55 8.33 -2.07
CA GLU A 84 2.01 9.72 -2.26
C GLU A 84 0.86 10.74 -2.34
N SER A 85 0.41 11.26 -1.19
CA SER A 85 0.06 12.69 -0.94
C SER A 85 -1.06 12.87 0.11
N PRO A 86 -1.02 13.90 0.98
CA PRO A 86 -1.99 14.09 2.05
C PRO A 86 -3.31 14.77 1.63
N ILE A 87 -3.51 15.15 0.36
CA ILE A 87 -4.60 16.07 -0.02
C ILE A 87 -5.16 15.73 -1.41
N SER A 88 -5.97 14.68 -1.50
CA SER A 88 -7.05 14.61 -2.48
C SER A 88 -8.16 13.75 -1.90
N THR A 89 -9.28 14.39 -1.55
CA THR A 89 -10.31 13.84 -0.66
C THR A 89 -11.51 13.29 -1.43
N THR A 90 -11.40 12.99 -2.73
CA THR A 90 -12.61 12.80 -3.53
C THR A 90 -12.99 11.38 -3.91
N ASN A 91 -12.13 10.34 -3.84
CA ASN A 91 -12.55 8.96 -4.16
C ASN A 91 -11.96 7.90 -3.21
N ARG A 92 -11.90 8.16 -1.90
CA ARG A 92 -11.56 7.10 -0.95
C ARG A 92 -12.70 6.08 -0.92
N SER A 93 -12.42 4.83 -1.30
CA SER A 93 -13.29 3.69 -1.00
C SER A 93 -13.70 3.74 0.48
N ALA A 94 -15.00 3.65 0.74
CA ALA A 94 -15.54 3.70 2.11
C ALA A 94 -15.06 2.54 2.99
N LEU A 95 -14.56 1.46 2.36
CA LEU A 95 -14.01 0.28 3.00
C LEU A 95 -12.58 0.03 2.49
N ARG A 96 -11.66 -0.23 3.42
CA ARG A 96 -10.27 -0.58 3.12
C ARG A 96 -9.89 -1.86 3.85
N LEU A 97 -9.28 -2.79 3.12
CA LEU A 97 -8.63 -3.96 3.70
C LEU A 97 -7.16 -3.60 3.94
N ILE A 98 -6.67 -3.80 5.16
CA ILE A 98 -5.27 -3.52 5.52
C ILE A 98 -4.57 -4.87 5.68
N ASP A 99 -3.60 -5.14 4.81
CA ASP A 99 -2.71 -6.30 4.94
C ASP A 99 -1.80 -6.10 6.16
N ALA A 100 -1.79 -7.07 7.08
CA ALA A 100 -0.97 -7.07 8.28
C ALA A 100 0.54 -6.95 8.00
N PHE A 101 1.01 -7.40 6.83
CA PHE A 101 2.42 -7.33 6.44
C PHE A 101 2.83 -6.01 5.78
N LEU A 102 1.84 -5.20 5.36
CA LEU A 102 2.06 -3.88 4.75
C LEU A 102 1.86 -2.73 5.76
N ILE A 103 1.52 -3.05 7.01
CA ILE A 103 1.36 -2.03 8.05
C ILE A 103 2.73 -1.41 8.36
N PRO A 104 2.89 -0.08 8.23
CA PRO A 104 4.12 0.59 8.60
C PRO A 104 4.38 0.44 10.09
N LYS A 105 5.58 0.00 10.44
CA LYS A 105 5.94 -0.23 11.85
C LYS A 105 6.50 1.04 12.47
N PHE A 106 5.87 1.50 13.54
CA PHE A 106 6.37 2.64 14.32
C PHE A 106 7.00 2.18 15.64
N ARG A 107 8.00 2.92 16.11
CA ARG A 107 8.63 2.74 17.43
C ARG A 107 8.50 4.03 18.23
N TYR A 108 8.29 3.89 19.54
CA TYR A 108 8.21 5.03 20.45
C TYR A 108 9.60 5.38 20.99
N ASP A 109 9.98 6.65 20.87
CA ASP A 109 11.16 7.21 21.52
C ASP A 109 10.75 7.79 22.90
N PRO A 110 11.18 7.20 24.02
CA PRO A 110 10.80 7.67 25.35
C PRO A 110 11.46 9.01 25.73
N ILE A 111 12.57 9.38 25.08
CA ILE A 111 13.28 10.65 25.33
C ILE A 111 12.56 11.77 24.59
N ARG A 112 12.37 11.59 23.27
CA ARG A 112 11.72 12.60 22.42
C ARG A 112 10.20 12.62 22.56
N LYS A 113 9.61 11.57 23.14
CA LYS A 113 8.16 11.35 23.30
C LYS A 113 7.38 11.34 21.98
N VAL A 114 8.00 10.85 20.92
CA VAL A 114 7.43 10.78 19.57
C VAL A 114 7.52 9.37 19.00
N PHE A 115 6.63 9.05 18.06
CA PHE A 115 6.74 7.85 17.24
C PHE A 115 7.54 8.14 15.99
N TYR A 116 8.41 7.22 15.61
CA TYR A 116 9.13 7.27 14.34
C TYR A 116 8.92 5.97 13.59
N GLU A 117 8.88 6.05 12.27
CA GLU A 117 8.75 4.90 11.41
C GLU A 117 10.05 4.07 11.42
N HIS A 118 9.91 2.76 11.53
CA HIS A 118 11.00 1.82 11.43
C HIS A 118 11.24 1.46 9.96
N THR A 119 12.33 1.98 9.41
CA THR A 119 12.73 1.78 8.00
C THR A 119 13.57 0.50 7.76
N GLY A 120 13.77 -0.31 8.80
CA GLY A 120 14.52 -1.56 8.70
C GLY A 120 13.69 -2.75 8.23
N ARG A 121 14.37 -3.80 7.79
CA ARG A 121 13.71 -5.07 7.41
C ARG A 121 13.08 -5.72 8.64
N LEU A 122 11.84 -6.21 8.47
CA LEU A 122 11.11 -6.98 9.49
C LEU A 122 11.09 -8.47 9.09
N PRO A 123 12.07 -9.28 9.51
CA PRO A 123 12.08 -10.70 9.17
C PRO A 123 10.95 -11.43 9.91
N ILE A 124 10.37 -12.44 9.24
CA ILE A 124 9.38 -13.35 9.83
C ILE A 124 10.00 -14.14 10.99
N HIS A 125 11.27 -14.53 10.83
CA HIS A 125 12.03 -15.22 11.86
C HIS A 125 12.94 -14.23 12.59
N GLY A 126 12.45 -13.74 13.74
CA GLY A 126 13.21 -12.87 14.62
C GLY A 126 14.29 -13.64 15.39
N ASP A 127 15.36 -12.94 15.76
CA ASP A 127 16.38 -13.44 16.68
C ASP A 127 15.96 -13.22 18.16
N GLY A 128 16.84 -13.60 19.10
CA GLY A 128 16.60 -13.39 20.52
C GLY A 128 16.41 -11.91 20.88
N SER A 129 17.13 -11.00 20.20
CA SER A 129 17.03 -9.56 20.43
C SER A 129 15.66 -9.01 20.03
N ALA A 130 15.06 -9.52 18.94
CA ALA A 130 13.71 -9.17 18.52
C ALA A 130 12.65 -9.49 19.59
N LYS A 131 12.81 -10.62 20.29
CA LYS A 131 11.90 -10.99 21.38
C LYS A 131 12.02 -10.05 22.58
N ALA A 132 13.24 -9.67 22.96
CA ALA A 132 13.45 -8.69 24.03
C ALA A 132 12.88 -7.31 23.66
N ALA A 133 13.11 -6.86 22.42
CA ALA A 133 12.57 -5.61 21.90
C ALA A 133 11.04 -5.57 21.94
N LEU A 134 10.36 -6.68 21.61
CA LEU A 134 8.90 -6.77 21.68
C LEU A 134 8.34 -6.46 23.08
N TYR A 135 8.94 -7.00 24.15
CA TYR A 135 8.49 -6.72 25.52
C TYR A 135 8.83 -5.29 25.94
N LYS A 136 10.00 -4.79 25.54
CA LYS A 136 10.41 -3.40 25.80
C LYS A 136 9.45 -2.41 25.14
N ASP A 137 9.11 -2.61 23.86
CA ASP A 137 8.20 -1.75 23.11
C ASP A 137 6.81 -1.72 23.75
N ARG A 138 6.29 -2.89 24.14
CA ARG A 138 5.01 -3.00 24.86
C ARG A 138 5.03 -2.25 26.19
N TYR A 139 6.08 -2.43 26.98
CA TYR A 139 6.24 -1.73 28.25
C TYR A 139 6.30 -0.21 28.05
N LEU A 140 7.11 0.27 27.10
CA LEU A 140 7.27 1.69 26.83
C LEU A 140 5.96 2.33 26.35
N LEU A 141 5.17 1.62 25.54
CA LEU A 141 3.85 2.09 25.10
C LEU A 141 2.85 2.19 26.27
N LEU A 142 2.85 1.22 27.17
CA LEU A 142 2.01 1.26 28.37
C LEU A 142 2.46 2.38 29.32
N LEU A 143 3.77 2.52 29.55
CA LEU A 143 4.32 3.59 30.38
C LEU A 143 4.02 4.97 29.78
N GLN A 144 4.14 5.12 28.47
CA GLN A 144 3.78 6.32 27.72
C GLN A 144 2.31 6.71 27.92
N ARG A 145 1.40 5.73 27.91
CA ARG A 145 -0.03 5.95 28.17
C ARG A 145 -0.29 6.28 29.64
N LEU A 146 0.30 5.51 30.55
CA LEU A 146 0.13 5.69 31.99
C LEU A 146 0.66 7.05 32.47
N SER A 147 1.81 7.49 31.98
CA SER A 147 2.41 8.79 32.34
C SER A 147 1.57 10.01 31.95
N ARG A 148 0.58 9.85 31.06
CA ARG A 148 -0.36 10.89 30.63
C ARG A 148 -1.71 10.76 31.31
N ASP A 149 -1.94 9.71 32.08
CA ASP A 149 -3.15 9.54 32.86
C ASP A 149 -3.19 10.55 34.00
N GLN A 150 -4.37 11.09 34.30
CA GLN A 150 -4.55 12.15 35.29
C GLN A 150 -4.01 11.79 36.68
N HIS A 151 -4.03 10.50 37.05
CA HIS A 151 -3.58 10.07 38.37
C HIS A 151 -2.06 9.98 38.47
N PHE A 152 -1.35 9.89 37.35
CA PHE A 152 0.11 9.72 37.30
C PHE A 152 0.84 10.90 36.65
N SER A 153 0.11 11.77 35.96
CA SER A 153 0.65 12.98 35.39
C SER A 153 1.06 13.95 36.50
N LYS A 154 2.27 14.48 36.41
CA LYS A 154 2.70 15.56 37.32
C LYS A 154 1.79 16.77 37.09
N PRO A 155 1.23 17.37 38.15
CA PRO A 155 0.40 18.56 38.00
C PRO A 155 1.21 19.66 37.31
N ALA A 156 0.61 20.33 36.35
CA ALA A 156 1.17 21.57 35.82
C ALA A 156 1.10 22.63 36.94
N PHE A 157 1.98 23.63 36.89
CA PHE A 157 1.84 24.79 37.77
C PHE A 157 0.42 25.38 37.58
N ASP A 158 -0.25 25.74 38.69
CA ASP A 158 -1.66 26.21 38.77
C ASP A 158 -2.80 25.18 38.58
N THR A 159 -2.54 23.87 38.56
CA THR A 159 -3.67 22.91 38.64
C THR A 159 -4.11 22.66 40.09
N GLU A 160 -5.38 22.94 40.41
CA GLU A 160 -6.00 22.50 41.66
C GLU A 160 -5.76 21.00 41.82
N ILE A 161 -5.14 20.61 42.94
CA ILE A 161 -4.79 19.21 43.21
C ILE A 161 -6.10 18.41 43.21
N SER A 162 -6.20 17.42 42.33
CA SER A 162 -7.36 16.56 42.27
C SER A 162 -7.62 15.94 43.65
N HIS A 163 -8.89 15.84 44.04
CA HIS A 163 -9.29 15.32 45.36
C HIS A 163 -8.76 13.90 45.67
N PHE A 164 -8.24 13.18 44.66
CA PHE A 164 -7.72 11.82 44.77
C PHE A 164 -6.18 11.73 44.94
N GLY A 165 -5.47 12.86 44.92
CA GLY A 165 -4.00 12.89 44.98
C GLY A 165 -3.32 12.42 43.68
N SER A 166 -1.99 12.53 43.62
CA SER A 166 -1.17 12.06 42.50
C SER A 166 -0.36 10.82 42.90
N CYS A 167 -0.32 9.81 42.05
CA CYS A 167 0.50 8.62 42.20
C CYS A 167 1.84 8.78 41.46
N GLU A 168 2.91 8.23 42.04
CA GLU A 168 4.24 8.22 41.41
C GLU A 168 4.59 6.82 40.89
N ILE A 169 5.22 6.77 39.72
CA ILE A 169 5.71 5.53 39.10
C ILE A 169 7.17 5.32 39.49
N SER A 170 7.46 4.24 40.21
CA SER A 170 8.82 3.84 40.59
C SER A 170 9.24 2.53 39.90
N PRO A 171 10.51 2.38 39.49
CA PRO A 171 11.02 1.13 38.93
C PRO A 171 11.14 0.04 40.01
N ILE A 172 11.21 -1.23 39.62
CA ILE A 172 11.31 -2.35 40.61
C ILE A 172 12.62 -2.32 41.40
N GLN A 173 13.68 -1.72 40.82
CA GLN A 173 15.02 -1.68 41.41
C GLN A 173 15.30 -0.41 42.24
N SER A 174 14.30 0.45 42.46
CA SER A 174 14.45 1.64 43.33
C SER A 174 14.41 1.29 44.80
#